data_AF-A0A662KSR1-F1
#
_entry.id   AF-A0A662KSR1-F1
#
_cell.length_a   1.000
_cell.length_b   1.000
_cell.length_c   1.000
_cell.angle_alpha   90.00
_cell.angle_beta   90.00
_cell.angle_gamma   90.00
#
_symmetry.space_group_name_H-M   'P 1'
#
loop_
_entity.id
_entity.type
_entity.pdbx_description
1 polymer ?
#
loop_
_entity_poly.entity_id
_entity_poly.type
_entity_poly.pdbx_seq_one_letter_code
_entity_poly.pdbx_strand_id
1 'polypeptide(L)'
;AKIAETAGNNSGAATSLMADINIYRELVEKYSNTIAQLRQKIDMLENPKSSSGIPNDKLIDWITELRNENKYLKAQLSKLEGDNMAYENSDFSSEKEASLKYENMKLREKLDEHVEKVAKLEKEVEELKSGLNYYRDIVNKLQGSYTVINKYNYRTCIRDPDTGEFQYELVKFPLDFDPFNPTYITKDGMEIYERFGIKIPTKLGDIVREEFRKSAEYWEEDTGVDWKLGR
;
A
#
# COMPACT_ATOMS: atom_id res chain seq x y z
N ALA A 1 31.58 12.50 -36.36
CA ALA A 1 31.46 12.75 -34.90
C ALA A 1 31.72 11.48 -34.07
N LYS A 2 32.85 10.75 -34.25
CA LYS A 2 33.17 9.58 -33.40
C LYS A 2 34.67 9.36 -33.12
N ILE A 3 35.55 10.22 -33.63
CA ILE A 3 37.01 10.07 -33.51
C ILE A 3 37.63 11.15 -32.60
N ALA A 4 36.95 12.29 -32.39
CA ALA A 4 37.42 13.34 -31.47
C ALA A 4 37.04 13.05 -30.00
N GLU A 5 36.01 12.24 -29.76
CA GLU A 5 35.53 11.90 -28.40
C GLU A 5 36.36 10.77 -27.76
N THR A 6 37.00 9.93 -28.58
CA THR A 6 37.89 8.85 -28.11
C THR A 6 39.29 9.32 -27.75
N ALA A 7 39.75 10.46 -28.30
CA ALA A 7 41.07 11.03 -27.98
C ALA A 7 41.10 11.77 -26.62
N GLY A 8 39.98 12.39 -26.21
CA GLY A 8 39.86 13.08 -24.92
C GLY A 8 39.73 12.15 -23.71
N ASN A 9 39.04 11.00 -23.86
CA ASN A 9 38.93 10.00 -22.79
C ASN A 9 40.20 9.16 -22.60
N ASN A 10 40.98 8.94 -23.67
CA ASN A 10 42.23 8.17 -23.57
C ASN A 10 43.37 8.95 -22.92
N SER A 11 43.41 10.28 -22.99
CA SER A 11 44.47 11.08 -22.35
C SER A 11 44.30 11.18 -20.83
N GLY A 12 43.06 11.32 -20.33
CA GLY A 12 42.73 11.33 -18.90
C GLY A 12 42.89 9.96 -18.23
N ALA A 13 42.54 8.88 -18.94
CA ALA A 13 42.80 7.52 -18.45
C ALA A 13 44.31 7.20 -18.43
N ALA A 14 45.08 7.66 -19.42
CA ALA A 14 46.53 7.47 -19.46
C ALA A 14 47.27 8.25 -18.35
N THR A 15 46.82 9.46 -18.00
CA THR A 15 47.42 10.23 -16.90
C THR A 15 47.07 9.65 -15.53
N SER A 16 45.85 9.13 -15.35
CA SER A 16 45.47 8.38 -14.13
C SER A 16 46.31 7.10 -13.99
N LEU A 17 46.46 6.34 -15.08
CA LEU A 17 47.26 5.11 -15.07
C LEU A 17 48.74 5.41 -14.78
N MET A 18 49.29 6.50 -15.31
CA MET A 18 50.66 6.94 -14.99
C MET A 18 50.82 7.38 -13.53
N ALA A 19 49.81 8.05 -12.96
CA ALA A 19 49.83 8.42 -11.55
C ALA A 19 49.78 7.17 -10.65
N ASP A 20 48.93 6.21 -10.96
CA ASP A 20 48.85 4.94 -10.24
C ASP A 20 50.17 4.15 -10.36
N ILE A 21 50.77 4.09 -11.56
CA ILE A 21 52.08 3.44 -11.77
C ILE A 21 53.17 4.10 -10.92
N ASN A 22 53.18 5.43 -10.80
CA ASN A 22 54.15 6.13 -9.96
C ASN A 22 53.95 5.83 -8.46
N ILE A 23 52.69 5.77 -8.00
CA ILE A 23 52.37 5.38 -6.62
C ILE A 23 52.81 3.94 -6.36
N TYR A 24 52.53 3.00 -7.27
CA TYR A 24 52.99 1.61 -7.15
C TYR A 24 54.51 1.51 -7.18
N ARG A 25 55.20 2.35 -7.97
CA ARG A 25 56.67 2.39 -8.02
C ARG A 25 57.27 2.86 -6.69
N GLU A 26 56.75 3.93 -6.11
CA GLU A 26 57.17 4.41 -4.79
C GLU A 26 56.87 3.38 -3.70
N LEU A 27 55.74 2.68 -3.82
CA LEU A 27 55.36 1.64 -2.86
C LEU A 27 56.29 0.42 -2.97
N VAL A 28 56.65 0.00 -4.18
CA VAL A 28 57.64 -1.07 -4.43
C VAL A 28 59.01 -0.66 -3.93
N GLU A 29 59.41 0.59 -4.09
CA GLU A 29 60.69 1.11 -3.59
C GLU A 29 60.72 1.14 -2.05
N LYS A 30 59.62 1.55 -1.42
CA LYS A 30 59.45 1.45 0.04
C LYS A 30 59.51 0.00 0.51
N TYR A 31 58.83 -0.93 -0.15
CA TYR A 31 58.88 -2.34 0.20
C TYR A 31 60.25 -2.98 -0.06
N SER A 32 60.96 -2.57 -1.11
CA SER A 32 62.33 -2.99 -1.38
C SER A 32 63.26 -2.54 -0.25
N ASN A 33 63.13 -1.29 0.19
CA ASN A 33 63.92 -0.75 1.29
C ASN A 33 63.60 -1.43 2.62
N THR A 34 62.34 -1.73 2.92
CA THR A 34 61.99 -2.46 4.15
C THR A 34 62.46 -3.92 4.09
N ILE A 35 62.38 -4.59 2.93
CA ILE A 35 62.95 -5.93 2.74
C ILE A 35 64.46 -5.92 2.93
N ALA A 36 65.18 -4.91 2.43
CA ALA A 36 66.62 -4.77 2.64
C ALA A 36 66.98 -4.59 4.12
N GLN A 37 66.25 -3.73 4.84
CA GLN A 37 66.42 -3.54 6.29
C GLN A 37 66.10 -4.81 7.09
N LEU A 38 65.06 -5.55 6.70
CA LEU A 38 64.69 -6.81 7.34
C LEU A 38 65.73 -7.90 7.06
N ARG A 39 66.26 -8.00 5.83
CA ARG A 39 67.37 -8.91 5.50
C ARG A 39 68.62 -8.59 6.31
N GLN A 40 68.97 -7.32 6.44
CA GLN A 40 70.09 -6.88 7.30
C GLN A 40 69.84 -7.25 8.77
N LYS A 41 68.61 -7.08 9.26
CA LYS A 41 68.22 -7.46 10.61
C LYS A 41 68.26 -8.97 10.82
N ILE A 42 67.87 -9.76 9.82
CA ILE A 42 67.97 -11.23 9.83
C ILE A 42 69.44 -11.66 9.85
N ASP A 43 70.30 -11.09 9.01
CA ASP A 43 71.76 -11.36 9.02
C ASP A 43 72.40 -11.06 10.37
N MET A 44 71.97 -9.97 11.04
CA MET A 44 72.43 -9.62 12.39
C MET A 44 71.93 -10.60 13.47
N LEU A 45 70.80 -11.26 13.25
CA LEU A 45 70.21 -12.22 14.20
C LEU A 45 70.69 -13.65 13.95
N GLU A 46 70.90 -14.05 12.68
CA GLU A 46 71.37 -15.37 12.26
C GLU A 46 72.88 -15.57 12.47
N ASN A 47 73.66 -14.49 12.60
CA ASN A 47 75.08 -14.53 12.99
C ASN A 47 75.33 -14.02 14.43
N PRO A 48 74.85 -14.71 15.47
CA PRO A 48 74.96 -14.27 16.86
C PRO A 48 76.38 -14.31 17.43
N LYS A 49 77.38 -14.80 16.68
CA LYS A 49 78.79 -14.79 17.10
C LYS A 49 79.44 -13.40 16.97
N SER A 50 78.82 -12.45 16.26
CA SER A 50 79.36 -11.11 16.02
C SER A 50 78.69 -10.00 16.83
N SER A 51 77.57 -10.28 17.51
CA SER A 51 76.91 -9.31 18.39
C SER A 51 76.53 -9.98 19.71
N SER A 52 77.38 -9.74 20.70
CA SER A 52 77.00 -9.81 22.12
C SER A 52 75.60 -9.20 22.31
N GLY A 53 74.77 -9.80 23.15
CA GLY A 53 73.31 -9.57 23.26
C GLY A 53 72.86 -8.11 23.14
N ILE A 54 71.62 -7.93 22.62
CA ILE A 54 70.95 -6.66 22.33
C ILE A 54 71.51 -5.50 23.17
N PRO A 55 72.20 -4.52 22.55
CA PRO A 55 72.88 -3.46 23.28
C PRO A 55 71.86 -2.65 24.08
N ASN A 56 72.23 -2.29 25.30
CA ASN A 56 71.40 -1.59 26.28
C ASN A 56 70.71 -0.34 25.68
N ASP A 57 71.38 0.34 24.74
CA ASP A 57 70.85 1.52 24.04
C ASP A 57 69.55 1.25 23.28
N LYS A 58 69.40 0.07 22.66
CA LYS A 58 68.14 -0.30 21.98
C LYS A 58 67.00 -0.55 22.96
N LEU A 59 67.31 -1.01 24.17
CA LEU A 59 66.31 -1.15 25.24
C LEU A 59 65.88 0.22 25.75
N ILE A 60 66.81 1.18 25.85
CA ILE A 60 66.50 2.56 26.20
C ILE A 60 65.58 3.18 25.15
N ASP A 61 65.87 2.99 23.85
CA ASP A 61 65.03 3.50 22.76
C ASP A 61 63.59 2.96 22.87
N TRP A 62 63.42 1.64 23.05
CA TRP A 62 62.08 1.04 23.24
C TRP A 62 61.36 1.56 24.49
N ILE A 63 62.07 1.81 25.59
CA ILE A 63 61.48 2.41 26.79
C ILE A 63 61.00 3.83 26.50
N THR A 64 61.73 4.60 25.69
CA THR A 64 61.28 5.96 25.30
C THR A 64 60.06 5.93 24.39
N GLU A 65 60.00 5.00 23.44
CA GLU A 65 58.84 4.81 22.56
C GLU A 65 57.58 4.45 23.38
N LEU A 66 57.68 3.48 24.28
CA LEU A 66 56.56 3.08 25.15
C LEU A 66 56.11 4.20 26.09
N ARG A 67 57.02 5.05 26.56
CA ARG A 67 56.66 6.23 27.37
C ARG A 67 55.91 7.27 26.56
N ASN A 68 56.30 7.48 25.31
CA ASN A 68 55.62 8.42 24.40
C ASN A 68 54.23 7.90 24.03
N GLU A 69 54.09 6.61 23.75
CA GLU A 69 52.80 5.98 23.49
C GLU A 69 51.86 6.07 24.71
N ASN A 70 52.37 5.79 25.92
CA ASN A 70 51.59 5.98 27.15
C ASN A 70 51.15 7.43 27.36
N LYS A 71 52.01 8.41 27.04
CA LYS A 71 51.67 9.83 27.12
C LYS A 71 50.56 10.20 26.14
N TYR A 72 50.62 9.66 24.93
CA TYR A 72 49.59 9.84 23.90
C TYR A 72 48.25 9.24 24.33
N LEU A 73 48.25 8.00 24.83
CA LEU A 73 47.06 7.33 25.31
C LEU A 73 46.42 8.07 26.49
N LYS A 74 47.22 8.53 27.46
CA LYS A 74 46.71 9.36 28.57
C LYS A 74 46.08 10.66 28.09
N ALA A 75 46.68 11.33 27.10
CA ALA A 75 46.13 12.55 26.53
C ALA A 75 44.80 12.31 25.80
N GLN A 76 44.67 11.19 25.07
CA GLN A 76 43.40 10.79 24.47
C GLN A 76 42.34 10.48 25.52
N LEU A 77 42.72 9.78 26.60
CA LEU A 77 41.81 9.41 27.67
C LEU A 77 41.27 10.65 28.41
N SER A 78 42.14 11.60 28.74
CA SER A 78 41.72 12.89 29.33
C SER A 78 40.85 13.72 28.39
N LYS A 79 41.02 13.61 27.06
CA LYS A 79 40.14 14.28 26.10
C LYS A 79 38.75 13.65 26.10
N LEU A 80 38.66 12.33 26.07
CA LEU A 80 37.39 11.61 26.13
C LEU A 80 36.66 11.81 27.46
N GLU A 81 37.39 11.80 28.59
CA GLU A 81 36.83 12.12 29.90
C GLU A 81 36.40 13.58 30.01
N GLY A 82 37.17 14.52 29.43
CA GLY A 82 36.79 15.93 29.36
C GLY A 82 35.53 16.18 28.53
N ASP A 83 35.38 15.47 27.41
CA ASP A 83 34.17 15.52 26.59
C ASP A 83 32.97 14.89 27.34
N ASN A 84 33.16 13.76 28.04
CA ASN A 84 32.10 13.11 28.81
C ASN A 84 31.64 13.95 30.04
N MET A 85 32.59 14.58 30.74
CA MET A 85 32.30 15.49 31.85
C MET A 85 31.64 16.80 31.40
N ALA A 86 31.86 17.23 30.16
CA ALA A 86 31.16 18.39 29.57
C ALA A 86 29.68 18.08 29.25
N TYR A 87 29.34 16.83 28.95
CA TYR A 87 27.95 16.39 28.78
C TYR A 87 27.22 16.22 30.11
N GLU A 88 27.87 15.72 31.15
CA GLU A 88 27.24 15.53 32.48
C GLU A 88 27.12 16.81 33.32
N ASN A 89 28.01 17.80 33.16
CA ASN A 89 28.00 19.04 33.97
C ASN A 89 27.35 20.26 33.31
N SER A 90 26.78 20.14 32.11
CA SER A 90 26.04 21.25 31.52
C SER A 90 24.57 21.19 31.99
N ASP A 91 24.13 22.21 32.73
CA ASP A 91 22.70 22.47 33.04
C ASP A 91 21.81 22.44 31.78
N PHE A 92 22.43 22.57 30.59
CA PHE A 92 21.83 22.40 29.27
C PHE A 92 21.27 20.99 28.99
N SER A 93 21.81 19.94 29.61
CA SER A 93 21.27 18.58 29.48
C SER A 93 19.93 18.44 30.21
N SER A 94 19.79 19.07 31.37
CA SER A 94 18.55 19.06 32.18
C SER A 94 17.40 19.82 31.52
N GLU A 95 17.65 21.02 30.99
CA GLU A 95 16.62 21.81 30.28
C GLU A 95 16.17 21.14 28.97
N LYS A 96 17.12 20.57 28.21
CA LYS A 96 16.80 19.84 26.98
C LYS A 96 16.00 18.58 27.28
N GLU A 97 16.34 17.86 28.34
CA GLU A 97 15.60 16.68 28.78
C GLU A 97 14.18 17.03 29.26
N ALA A 98 14.03 18.13 30.01
CA ALA A 98 12.73 18.64 30.42
C ALA A 98 11.87 19.08 29.21
N SER A 99 12.47 19.73 28.22
CA SER A 99 11.81 20.12 26.97
C SER A 99 11.34 18.90 26.17
N LEU A 100 12.20 17.89 26.02
CA LEU A 100 11.85 16.63 25.35
C LEU A 100 10.76 15.86 26.08
N LYS A 101 10.75 15.90 27.41
CA LYS A 101 9.69 15.27 28.22
C LYS A 101 8.36 15.98 28.04
N TYR A 102 8.36 17.31 28.01
CA TYR A 102 7.16 18.11 27.75
C TYR A 102 6.63 17.87 26.32
N GLU A 103 7.51 17.84 25.32
CA GLU A 103 7.12 17.54 23.95
C GLU A 103 6.54 16.12 23.81
N ASN A 104 7.15 15.12 24.44
CA ASN A 104 6.61 13.76 24.49
C ASN A 104 5.23 13.70 25.13
N MET A 105 4.99 14.45 26.22
CA MET A 105 3.68 14.52 26.86
C MET A 105 2.63 15.10 25.90
N LYS A 106 2.96 16.18 25.20
CA LYS A 106 2.08 16.82 24.21
C LYS A 106 1.81 15.92 23.00
N LEU A 107 2.81 15.17 22.55
CA LEU A 107 2.65 14.20 21.47
C LEU A 107 1.75 13.04 21.89
N ARG A 108 1.84 12.58 23.14
CA ARG A 108 0.93 11.55 23.69
C ARG A 108 -0.50 12.05 23.78
N GLU A 109 -0.72 13.27 24.26
CA GLU A 109 -2.05 13.87 24.31
C GLU A 109 -2.67 13.99 22.91
N LYS A 110 -1.91 14.46 21.92
CA LYS A 110 -2.36 14.48 20.52
C LYS A 110 -2.66 13.08 19.99
N LEU A 111 -1.85 12.09 20.33
CA LEU A 111 -2.07 10.71 19.91
C LEU A 111 -3.40 10.19 20.49
N ASP A 112 -3.67 10.44 21.76
CA ASP A 112 -4.93 10.06 22.42
C ASP A 112 -6.13 10.75 21.75
N GLU A 113 -6.04 12.05 21.45
CA GLU A 113 -7.08 12.76 20.68
C GLU A 113 -7.34 12.15 19.30
N HIS A 114 -6.28 11.74 18.60
CA HIS A 114 -6.40 11.10 17.29
C HIS A 114 -7.02 9.71 17.39
N VAL A 115 -6.65 8.93 18.42
CA VAL A 115 -7.25 7.61 18.70
C VAL A 115 -8.75 7.77 18.97
N GLU A 116 -9.16 8.75 19.77
CA GLU A 116 -10.58 9.02 20.01
C GLU A 116 -11.33 9.45 18.74
N LYS A 117 -10.72 10.28 17.89
CA LYS A 117 -11.31 10.68 16.60
C LYS A 117 -11.48 9.48 15.67
N VAL A 118 -10.49 8.59 15.60
CA VAL A 118 -10.57 7.35 14.81
C VAL A 118 -11.69 6.47 15.33
N ALA A 119 -11.79 6.25 16.65
CA ALA A 119 -12.86 5.44 17.23
C ALA A 119 -14.28 5.99 16.92
N LYS A 120 -14.46 7.32 16.92
CA LYS A 120 -15.72 7.95 16.52
C LYS A 120 -16.03 7.71 15.03
N LEU A 121 -15.05 7.91 14.17
CA LEU A 121 -15.20 7.69 12.73
C LEU A 121 -15.48 6.21 12.39
N GLU A 122 -14.83 5.27 13.08
CA GLU A 122 -15.10 3.83 12.90
C GLU A 122 -16.55 3.48 13.25
N LYS A 123 -17.09 4.08 14.32
CA LYS A 123 -18.49 3.90 14.70
C LYS A 123 -19.45 4.48 13.65
N GLU A 124 -19.17 5.68 13.14
CA GLU A 124 -19.97 6.29 12.07
C GLU A 124 -19.96 5.45 10.79
N VAL A 125 -18.80 4.89 10.42
CA VAL A 125 -18.68 3.97 9.27
C VAL A 125 -19.54 2.72 9.47
N GLU A 126 -19.56 2.16 10.67
CA GLU A 126 -20.37 0.97 10.96
C GLU A 126 -21.88 1.28 10.90
N GLU A 127 -22.30 2.43 11.44
CA GLU A 127 -23.67 2.92 11.32
C GLU A 127 -24.06 3.13 9.84
N LEU A 128 -23.19 3.75 9.04
CA LEU A 128 -23.42 3.94 7.60
C LEU A 128 -23.48 2.61 6.83
N LYS A 129 -22.64 1.63 7.15
CA LYS A 129 -22.72 0.28 6.56
C LYS A 129 -24.04 -0.40 6.89
N SER A 130 -24.52 -0.27 8.14
CA SER A 130 -25.80 -0.83 8.54
C SER A 130 -26.97 -0.18 7.77
N GLY A 131 -26.94 1.15 7.60
CA GLY A 131 -27.90 1.88 6.78
C GLY A 131 -27.85 1.49 5.30
N LEU A 132 -26.65 1.31 4.74
CA LEU A 132 -26.46 0.82 3.38
C LEU A 132 -27.06 -0.58 3.19
N ASN A 133 -26.84 -1.49 4.15
CA ASN A 133 -27.42 -2.82 4.11
C ASN A 133 -28.96 -2.77 4.19
N TYR A 134 -29.51 -1.89 5.02
CA TYR A 134 -30.96 -1.67 5.08
C TYR A 134 -31.53 -1.20 3.74
N TYR A 135 -30.92 -0.20 3.10
CA TYR A 135 -31.35 0.24 1.78
C TYR A 135 -31.14 -0.83 0.71
N ARG A 136 -30.06 -1.62 0.79
CA ARG A 136 -29.82 -2.76 -0.11
C ARG A 136 -30.93 -3.80 0.02
N ASP A 137 -31.37 -4.11 1.24
CA ASP A 137 -32.47 -5.04 1.49
C ASP A 137 -33.80 -4.50 0.96
N ILE A 138 -34.06 -3.20 1.11
CA ILE A 138 -35.22 -2.55 0.48
C ILE A 138 -35.14 -2.69 -1.03
N VAL A 139 -34.01 -2.36 -1.65
CA VAL A 139 -33.82 -2.49 -3.10
C VAL A 139 -33.99 -3.93 -3.55
N ASN A 140 -33.47 -4.92 -2.81
CA ASN A 140 -33.66 -6.34 -3.14
C ASN A 140 -35.14 -6.75 -3.05
N LYS A 141 -35.85 -6.33 -2.00
CA LYS A 141 -37.29 -6.58 -1.86
C LYS A 141 -38.07 -5.91 -2.98
N LEU A 142 -37.69 -4.68 -3.32
CA LEU A 142 -38.30 -3.89 -4.38
C LEU A 142 -37.97 -4.43 -5.77
N GLN A 143 -36.77 -4.93 -6.02
CA GLN A 143 -36.38 -5.59 -7.28
C GLN A 143 -37.14 -6.91 -7.46
N GLY A 144 -37.43 -7.62 -6.36
CA GLY A 144 -38.34 -8.76 -6.37
C GLY A 144 -39.80 -8.38 -6.66
N SER A 145 -40.21 -7.14 -6.38
CA SER A 145 -41.59 -6.66 -6.57
C SER A 145 -41.82 -5.80 -7.82
N TYR A 146 -40.80 -5.14 -8.37
CA TYR A 146 -40.90 -4.27 -9.54
C TYR A 146 -40.68 -5.07 -10.83
N THR A 147 -41.53 -6.05 -11.06
CA THR A 147 -42.00 -6.26 -12.42
C THR A 147 -42.87 -5.08 -12.78
N VAL A 148 -42.28 -4.08 -13.44
CA VAL A 148 -43.03 -2.96 -14.00
C VAL A 148 -43.86 -3.52 -15.15
N ILE A 149 -45.16 -3.71 -14.90
CA ILE A 149 -46.16 -4.16 -15.88
C ILE A 149 -46.98 -2.93 -16.28
N ASN A 150 -46.85 -2.53 -17.54
CA ASN A 150 -47.87 -1.78 -18.25
C ASN A 150 -48.72 -2.81 -19.02
N LYS A 151 -50.01 -2.56 -19.28
CA LYS A 151 -50.98 -3.49 -19.90
C LYS A 151 -50.41 -4.30 -21.09
N TYR A 152 -49.48 -3.71 -21.85
CA TYR A 152 -48.85 -4.35 -23.01
C TYR A 152 -47.34 -4.57 -22.91
N ASN A 153 -46.69 -4.16 -21.82
CA ASN A 153 -45.24 -4.29 -21.66
C ASN A 153 -44.93 -4.74 -20.23
N TYR A 154 -44.25 -5.88 -20.08
CA TYR A 154 -43.72 -6.30 -18.79
C TYR A 154 -42.22 -6.51 -18.88
N ARG A 155 -41.51 -6.05 -17.85
CA ARG A 155 -40.07 -6.24 -17.74
C ARG A 155 -39.79 -7.39 -16.79
N THR A 156 -39.13 -8.43 -17.28
CA THR A 156 -38.66 -9.53 -16.45
C THR A 156 -37.19 -9.33 -16.12
N CYS A 157 -36.81 -9.73 -14.91
CA CYS A 157 -35.42 -9.85 -14.52
C CYS A 157 -35.14 -11.34 -14.42
N ILE A 158 -34.47 -11.89 -15.44
CA ILE A 158 -34.11 -13.31 -15.48
C ILE A 158 -32.66 -13.40 -15.05
N ARG A 159 -32.42 -14.16 -13.99
CA ARG A 159 -31.06 -14.52 -13.59
C ARG A 159 -30.59 -15.64 -14.52
N ASP A 160 -29.54 -15.37 -15.26
CA ASP A 160 -28.90 -16.38 -16.09
C ASP A 160 -28.27 -17.44 -15.17
N PRO A 161 -28.66 -18.73 -15.26
CA PRO A 161 -28.17 -19.77 -14.36
C PRO A 161 -26.68 -20.05 -14.52
N ASP A 162 -26.10 -19.76 -15.69
CA ASP A 162 -24.70 -20.08 -15.99
C ASP A 162 -23.74 -18.93 -15.62
N THR A 163 -24.15 -17.68 -15.87
CA THR A 163 -23.33 -16.49 -15.61
C THR A 163 -23.64 -15.84 -14.26
N GLY A 164 -24.83 -16.11 -13.70
CA GLY A 164 -25.33 -15.44 -12.50
C GLY A 164 -25.67 -13.97 -12.69
N GLU A 165 -25.50 -13.43 -13.89
CA GLU A 165 -25.85 -12.06 -14.26
C GLU A 165 -27.36 -11.91 -14.44
N PHE A 166 -27.87 -10.72 -14.13
CA PHE A 166 -29.29 -10.40 -14.29
C PHE A 166 -29.53 -9.80 -15.68
N GLN A 167 -30.29 -10.50 -16.50
CA GLN A 167 -30.73 -10.01 -17.80
C GLN A 167 -32.13 -9.41 -17.68
N TYR A 168 -32.27 -8.18 -18.15
CA TYR A 168 -33.55 -7.48 -18.20
C TYR A 168 -34.16 -7.64 -19.59
N GLU A 169 -35.20 -8.46 -19.69
CA GLU A 169 -35.94 -8.63 -20.93
C GLU A 169 -37.26 -7.86 -20.84
N LEU A 170 -37.47 -6.93 -21.78
CA LEU A 170 -38.76 -6.29 -21.99
C LEU A 170 -39.57 -7.15 -22.94
N VAL A 171 -40.58 -7.83 -22.42
CA VAL A 171 -41.49 -8.64 -23.22
C VAL A 171 -42.78 -7.87 -23.43
N LYS A 172 -43.22 -7.79 -24.69
CA LYS A 172 -44.47 -7.13 -25.07
C LYS A 172 -45.58 -8.15 -25.16
N PHE A 173 -46.68 -7.92 -24.45
CA PHE A 173 -47.88 -8.74 -24.59
C PHE A 173 -48.60 -8.38 -25.90
N PRO A 174 -49.03 -9.37 -26.69
CA PRO A 174 -49.96 -9.18 -27.79
C PRO A 174 -51.26 -8.49 -27.34
N LEU A 175 -51.94 -7.78 -28.24
CA LEU A 175 -53.20 -7.09 -27.95
C LEU A 175 -54.35 -8.06 -27.60
N ASP A 176 -54.30 -9.29 -28.11
CA ASP A 176 -55.24 -10.39 -27.85
C ASP A 176 -54.79 -11.31 -26.70
N PHE A 177 -53.76 -10.90 -25.95
CA PHE A 177 -53.27 -11.66 -24.82
C PHE A 177 -54.29 -11.69 -23.68
N ASP A 178 -54.68 -12.91 -23.28
CA ASP A 178 -55.53 -13.16 -22.13
C ASP A 178 -54.71 -13.76 -20.98
N PRO A 179 -54.46 -13.00 -19.88
CA PRO A 179 -53.68 -13.50 -18.75
C PRO A 179 -54.45 -14.48 -17.86
N PHE A 180 -55.76 -14.67 -18.06
CA PHE A 180 -56.60 -15.54 -17.23
C PHE A 180 -56.64 -16.99 -17.69
N ASN A 181 -56.18 -17.28 -18.91
CA ASN A 181 -56.25 -18.61 -19.50
C ASN A 181 -54.89 -19.10 -20.01
N PRO A 182 -53.96 -19.50 -19.11
CA PRO A 182 -52.71 -20.14 -19.53
C PRO A 182 -52.98 -21.49 -20.18
N THR A 183 -52.13 -21.88 -21.14
CA THR A 183 -52.25 -23.18 -21.84
C THR A 183 -52.01 -24.34 -20.87
N TYR A 184 -51.00 -24.21 -20.00
CA TYR A 184 -50.78 -25.11 -18.86
C TYR A 184 -49.82 -24.46 -17.85
N ILE A 185 -49.76 -25.03 -16.64
CA ILE A 185 -48.86 -24.59 -15.56
C ILE A 185 -47.87 -25.71 -15.26
N THR A 186 -46.56 -25.41 -15.28
CA THR A 186 -45.52 -26.39 -14.93
C THR A 186 -45.48 -26.62 -13.42
N LYS A 187 -44.89 -27.75 -12.99
CA LYS A 187 -44.70 -28.07 -11.56
C LYS A 187 -43.82 -27.05 -10.83
N ASP A 188 -42.99 -26.32 -11.58
CA ASP A 188 -42.11 -25.26 -11.06
C ASP A 188 -42.84 -23.91 -10.89
N GLY A 189 -44.15 -23.86 -11.16
CA GLY A 189 -44.94 -22.63 -11.04
C GLY A 189 -44.69 -21.66 -12.19
N MET A 190 -44.58 -22.16 -13.42
CA MET A 190 -44.55 -21.34 -14.65
C MET A 190 -45.84 -21.54 -15.45
N GLU A 191 -46.54 -20.47 -15.73
CA GLU A 191 -47.67 -20.39 -16.65
C GLU A 191 -47.13 -20.26 -18.08
N ILE A 192 -47.54 -21.19 -18.94
CA ILE A 192 -47.11 -21.25 -20.35
C ILE A 192 -48.29 -20.85 -21.24
N TYR A 193 -48.05 -19.86 -22.10
CA TYR A 193 -48.99 -19.40 -23.12
C TYR A 193 -48.43 -19.78 -24.50
N GLU A 194 -48.62 -21.03 -24.92
CA GLU A 194 -48.02 -21.59 -26.14
C GLU A 194 -48.36 -20.76 -27.38
N ARG A 195 -49.62 -20.32 -27.47
CA ARG A 195 -50.14 -19.49 -28.57
C ARG A 195 -49.34 -18.20 -28.77
N PHE A 196 -48.76 -17.66 -27.70
CA PHE A 196 -48.03 -16.40 -27.71
C PHE A 196 -46.51 -16.59 -27.52
N GLY A 197 -46.04 -17.82 -27.29
CA GLY A 197 -44.64 -18.10 -26.97
C GLY A 197 -44.17 -17.50 -25.65
N ILE A 198 -45.11 -17.23 -24.72
CA ILE A 198 -44.84 -16.48 -23.49
C ILE A 198 -44.82 -17.44 -22.30
N LYS A 199 -43.85 -17.25 -21.41
CA LYS A 199 -43.70 -18.02 -20.15
C LYS A 199 -43.62 -17.05 -18.99
N ILE A 200 -44.52 -17.17 -18.02
CA ILE A 200 -44.65 -16.23 -16.90
C ILE A 200 -44.66 -17.05 -15.61
N PRO A 201 -43.83 -16.72 -14.60
CA PRO A 201 -43.97 -17.32 -13.27
C PRO A 201 -45.38 -17.08 -12.70
N THR A 202 -46.00 -18.06 -12.05
CA THR A 202 -47.39 -17.98 -11.53
C THR A 202 -47.60 -16.77 -10.62
N LYS A 203 -46.61 -16.47 -9.75
CA LYS A 203 -46.63 -15.26 -8.89
C LYS A 203 -46.71 -13.96 -9.70
N LEU A 204 -46.08 -13.94 -10.87
CA LEU A 204 -46.12 -12.81 -11.78
C LEU A 204 -47.43 -12.81 -12.60
N GLY A 205 -47.94 -13.99 -12.96
CA GLY A 205 -49.26 -14.15 -13.57
C GLY A 205 -50.38 -13.54 -12.72
N ASP A 206 -50.31 -13.70 -11.39
CA ASP A 206 -51.27 -13.08 -10.45
C ASP A 206 -51.25 -11.55 -10.52
N ILE A 207 -50.05 -10.94 -10.57
CA ILE A 207 -49.89 -9.48 -10.69
C ILE A 207 -50.39 -9.00 -12.06
N VAL A 208 -50.08 -9.72 -13.13
CA VAL A 208 -50.57 -9.40 -14.48
C VAL A 208 -52.10 -9.45 -14.52
N ARG A 209 -52.73 -10.48 -13.93
CA ARG A 209 -54.19 -10.58 -13.83
C ARG A 209 -54.81 -9.42 -13.05
N GLU A 210 -54.17 -8.97 -11.97
CA GLU A 210 -54.64 -7.84 -11.16
C GLU A 210 -54.62 -6.52 -11.96
N GLU A 211 -53.53 -6.24 -12.67
CA GLU A 211 -53.42 -5.04 -13.52
C GLU A 211 -54.41 -5.06 -14.70
N PHE A 212 -54.62 -6.22 -15.32
CA PHE A 212 -55.64 -6.37 -16.36
C PHE A 212 -57.07 -6.18 -15.80
N ARG A 213 -57.34 -6.64 -14.57
CA ARG A 213 -58.62 -6.42 -13.86
C ARG A 213 -58.85 -4.94 -13.52
N LYS A 214 -57.88 -4.26 -12.93
CA LYS A 214 -57.96 -2.81 -12.64
C LYS A 214 -58.28 -1.99 -13.88
N SER A 215 -57.71 -2.38 -15.02
CA SER A 215 -58.02 -1.70 -16.28
C SER A 215 -59.46 -1.90 -16.74
N ALA A 216 -60.12 -3.02 -16.41
CA ALA A 216 -61.52 -3.26 -16.76
C ALA A 216 -62.49 -2.45 -15.88
N GLU A 217 -62.22 -2.35 -14.57
CA GLU A 217 -63.02 -1.56 -13.63
C GLU A 217 -62.97 -0.05 -13.93
N TYR A 218 -61.81 0.47 -14.35
CA TYR A 218 -61.65 1.89 -14.70
C TYR A 218 -62.48 2.34 -15.92
N TRP A 219 -62.89 1.42 -16.81
CA TRP A 219 -63.74 1.75 -17.96
C TRP A 219 -65.24 1.61 -17.67
N GLU A 220 -65.65 1.01 -16.55
CA GLU A 220 -67.07 0.95 -16.17
C GLU A 220 -67.54 2.25 -15.48
N GLU A 221 -66.66 2.94 -14.74
CA GLU A 221 -67.01 4.19 -14.04
C GLU A 221 -67.10 5.43 -14.96
N ASP A 222 -66.43 5.43 -16.11
CA ASP A 222 -66.30 6.62 -16.97
C ASP A 222 -67.45 6.79 -18.00
N THR A 223 -68.45 5.88 -18.00
CA THR A 223 -69.65 6.03 -18.86
C THR A 223 -70.69 7.00 -18.28
N GLY A 224 -70.45 7.57 -17.09
CA GLY A 224 -71.39 8.45 -16.37
C GLY A 224 -71.12 9.95 -16.46
N VAL A 225 -70.11 10.42 -17.19
CA VAL A 225 -69.78 11.86 -17.22
C VAL A 225 -70.49 12.58 -18.38
N ASP A 226 -71.60 13.24 -18.06
CA ASP A 226 -72.35 14.16 -18.93
C ASP A 226 -71.50 15.40 -19.27
N TRP A 227 -70.93 15.43 -20.48
CA TRP A 227 -70.20 16.60 -20.99
C TRP A 227 -71.14 17.72 -21.43
N LYS A 228 -71.82 18.38 -20.49
CA LYS A 228 -72.38 19.72 -20.74
C LYS A 228 -71.29 20.78 -20.67
N LEU A 229 -70.53 20.89 -21.75
CA LEU A 229 -69.71 22.07 -22.00
C LEU A 229 -70.61 23.21 -22.51
N GLY A 230 -70.69 24.27 -21.72
CA GLY A 230 -71.46 25.48 -21.98
C GLY A 230 -71.01 26.23 -23.23
N ARG A 231 -71.99 26.86 -23.88
CA ARG A 231 -71.81 27.91 -24.89
C ARG A 231 -71.46 29.24 -24.22
#